data_AF-A0A519Y5W0-F1
#
_entry.id   AF-A0A519Y5W0-F1
#
_cell.length_a   1.000
_cell.length_b   1.000
_cell.length_c   1.000
_cell.angle_alpha   90.00
_cell.angle_beta   90.00
_cell.angle_gamma   90.00
#
_symmetry.space_group_name_H-M   'P 1'
#
loop_
_entity.id
_entity.type
_entity.pdbx_description
1 polymer ?
#
loop_
_entity_poly.entity_id
_entity_poly.type
_entity_poly.pdbx_seq_one_letter_code
_entity_poly.pdbx_strand_id
1 'polypeptide(L)'
;MRVNFRLLSLCLLLSVTGVLLSFVKPSNNLPDPLPSSPAEQQWVDSVFNALTPEQRLGQFFMVAAYSNREKAHADRIERLIRNQGIGGAAGQRVG
;
A
#
# COMPACT_ATOMS: atom_id res chain seq x y z
N MET A 1 44.45 -27.31 -29.01
CA MET A 1 43.08 -26.74 -29.10
C MET A 1 43.19 -25.23 -29.22
N ARG A 2 42.75 -24.61 -30.32
CA ARG A 2 42.76 -23.15 -30.50
C ARG A 2 41.41 -22.60 -30.04
N VAL A 3 41.38 -21.99 -28.86
CA VAL A 3 40.19 -21.29 -28.36
C VAL A 3 39.86 -20.12 -29.29
N ASN A 4 38.61 -20.05 -29.76
CA ASN A 4 38.18 -19.03 -30.71
C ASN A 4 37.96 -17.70 -29.98
N PHE A 5 38.85 -16.72 -30.21
CA PHE A 5 38.77 -15.38 -29.61
C PHE A 5 37.40 -14.71 -29.81
N ARG A 6 36.77 -14.96 -30.96
CA ARG A 6 35.40 -14.51 -31.28
C ARG A 6 34.33 -15.10 -30.35
N LEU A 7 34.49 -16.36 -29.95
CA LEU A 7 33.55 -17.02 -29.04
C LEU A 7 33.71 -16.49 -27.61
N LEU A 8 34.95 -16.22 -27.19
CA LEU A 8 35.26 -15.70 -25.85
C LEU A 8 34.78 -14.25 -25.69
N SER A 9 34.92 -13.41 -26.73
CA SER A 9 34.38 -12.05 -26.73
C SER A 9 32.85 -12.02 -26.68
N LEU A 10 32.17 -12.97 -27.34
CA LEU A 10 30.71 -13.06 -27.32
C LEU A 10 30.19 -13.49 -25.94
N CYS A 11 30.87 -14.43 -25.27
CA CYS A 11 30.58 -14.82 -23.89
C CYS A 11 30.77 -13.66 -22.89
N LEU A 12 31.82 -12.86 -23.09
CA LEU A 12 32.09 -11.69 -22.23
C LEU A 12 30.97 -10.63 -22.38
N LEU A 13 30.55 -10.34 -23.61
CA LEU A 13 29.44 -9.42 -23.87
C LEU A 13 28.13 -9.90 -23.22
N LEU A 14 27.81 -11.19 -23.33
CA LEU A 14 26.60 -11.76 -22.73
C LEU A 14 26.61 -11.67 -21.19
N SER A 15 27.75 -11.96 -20.57
CA SER A 15 27.92 -11.85 -19.12
C SER A 15 27.78 -10.40 -18.63
N VAL A 16 28.42 -9.45 -19.31
CA VAL A 16 28.33 -8.02 -18.97
C VAL A 16 26.89 -7.51 -19.12
N THR A 17 26.19 -7.93 -20.18
CA THR A 17 24.80 -7.51 -20.42
C THR A 17 23.85 -8.03 -19.34
N GLY A 18 24.03 -9.28 -18.88
CA GLY A 18 23.24 -9.85 -17.77
C GLY A 18 23.47 -9.15 -16.43
N VAL A 19 24.71 -8.76 -16.15
CA VAL A 19 25.05 -7.99 -14.93
C VAL A 19 24.40 -6.61 -14.98
N LEU A 20 24.41 -5.92 -16.13
CA LEU A 20 23.75 -4.62 -16.28
C LEU A 20 22.23 -4.68 -16.05
N LEU A 21 21.56 -5.73 -16.54
CA LEU A 21 20.12 -5.90 -16.34
C LEU A 21 19.75 -6.17 -14.87
N SER A 22 20.67 -6.72 -14.07
CA SER A 22 20.45 -7.00 -12.64
C SER A 22 20.31 -5.73 -11.77
N PHE A 23 20.72 -4.57 -12.30
CA PHE A 23 20.59 -3.27 -11.61
C PHE A 23 19.29 -2.53 -11.93
N VAL A 24 18.43 -3.06 -12.79
CA VAL A 24 17.13 -2.44 -13.09
C VAL A 24 16.17 -2.70 -11.91
N LYS A 25 15.94 -1.67 -11.08
CA LYS A 25 14.92 -1.72 -10.02
C LYS A 25 13.53 -1.60 -10.67
N PRO A 26 12.58 -2.53 -10.40
CA PRO A 26 11.21 -2.37 -10.86
C PRO A 26 10.57 -1.15 -10.19
N SER A 27 10.10 -0.19 -10.99
CA SER A 27 9.32 0.96 -10.51
C SER A 27 7.86 0.56 -10.38
N ASN A 28 7.43 0.27 -9.15
CA ASN A 28 6.02 0.10 -8.85
C ASN A 28 5.43 1.49 -8.60
N ASN A 29 4.51 1.94 -9.46
CA ASN A 29 3.82 3.24 -9.32
C ASN A 29 2.70 3.22 -8.27
N LEU A 30 2.81 2.32 -7.28
CA LEU A 30 1.86 2.31 -6.17
C LEU A 30 2.21 3.50 -5.27
N PRO A 31 1.23 4.33 -4.87
CA PRO A 31 1.44 5.34 -3.84
C PRO A 31 2.09 4.68 -2.62
N ASP A 32 3.18 5.26 -2.11
CA ASP A 32 3.76 4.80 -0.85
C ASP A 32 2.74 5.07 0.27
N PRO A 33 2.30 4.04 1.02
CA PRO A 33 1.35 4.24 2.11
C PRO A 33 1.97 4.96 3.31
N LEU A 34 3.29 5.14 3.33
CA LEU A 34 4.01 5.80 4.40
C LEU A 34 4.20 7.29 4.11
N PRO A 35 4.26 8.13 5.16
CA PRO A 35 4.53 9.54 5.00
C PRO A 35 5.88 9.76 4.31
N SER A 36 5.84 10.53 3.23
CA SER A 36 6.97 10.79 2.33
C SER A 36 7.79 12.02 2.73
N SER A 37 7.26 12.83 3.65
CA SER A 37 7.89 14.06 4.12
C SER A 37 7.81 14.24 5.64
N PRO A 38 8.75 15.00 6.25
CA PRO A 38 8.68 15.32 7.67
C PRO A 38 7.40 16.05 8.08
N ALA A 39 6.86 16.91 7.20
CA ALA A 39 5.61 17.62 7.44
C ALA A 39 4.41 16.66 7.47
N GLU A 40 4.39 15.67 6.57
CA GLU A 40 3.36 14.63 6.55
C GLU A 40 3.44 13.76 7.80
N GLN A 41 4.66 13.37 8.21
CA GLN A 41 4.87 12.62 9.44
C GLN A 41 4.41 13.40 10.69
N GLN A 42 4.76 14.68 10.79
CA GLN A 42 4.32 15.55 11.89
C GLN A 42 2.79 15.68 11.95
N TRP A 43 2.13 15.78 10.79
CA TRP A 43 0.68 15.80 10.73
C TRP A 43 0.08 14.49 11.24
N VAL A 44 0.56 13.33 10.73
CA VAL A 44 0.11 12.01 11.19
C VAL A 44 0.28 11.85 12.70
N ASP A 45 1.46 12.21 13.22
CA ASP A 45 1.77 12.12 14.65
C ASP A 45 0.86 13.04 15.48
N SER A 46 0.59 14.26 15.00
CA SER A 46 -0.29 15.20 15.70
C SER A 46 -1.72 14.68 15.80
N VAL A 47 -2.24 14.11 14.70
CA VAL A 47 -3.59 13.56 14.63
C VAL A 47 -3.69 12.32 15.51
N PHE A 48 -2.74 11.39 15.41
CA PHE A 48 -2.72 10.16 16.18
C PHE A 48 -2.60 10.42 17.68
N ASN A 49 -1.75 11.37 18.08
CA ASN A 49 -1.55 11.72 19.48
C ASN A 49 -2.76 12.42 20.10
N ALA A 50 -3.57 13.12 19.32
CA ALA A 50 -4.80 13.73 19.78
C ALA A 50 -5.95 12.73 20.07
N LEU A 51 -5.84 11.48 19.61
CA LEU A 51 -6.86 10.45 19.83
C LEU A 51 -6.81 9.87 21.25
N THR A 52 -7.98 9.59 21.84
CA THR A 52 -8.07 8.79 23.08
C THR A 52 -7.70 7.32 22.80
N PRO A 53 -7.32 6.53 23.81
CA PRO A 53 -7.00 5.11 23.64
C PRO A 53 -8.11 4.33 22.92
N GLU A 54 -9.39 4.60 23.23
CA GLU A 54 -10.54 3.96 22.61
C GLU A 54 -10.69 4.34 21.13
N GLN A 55 -10.44 5.61 20.80
CA GLN A 55 -10.47 6.08 19.42
C GLN A 55 -9.33 5.47 18.58
N ARG A 56 -8.12 5.34 19.16
CA ARG A 56 -7.00 4.64 18.52
C ARG A 56 -7.33 3.17 18.27
N LEU A 57 -7.97 2.51 19.23
CA LEU A 57 -8.42 1.13 19.07
C LEU A 57 -9.48 1.01 17.95
N GLY A 58 -10.40 1.98 17.84
CA GLY A 58 -11.39 2.04 16.77
C GLY A 58 -10.78 2.06 15.37
N GLN A 59 -9.62 2.72 15.19
CA GLN A 59 -8.92 2.77 13.89
C GLN A 59 -8.49 1.39 13.34
N PHE A 60 -8.37 0.36 14.20
CA PHE A 60 -8.02 -0.99 13.77
C PHE A 60 -9.20 -1.79 13.18
N PHE A 61 -10.44 -1.28 13.32
CA PHE A 61 -11.63 -1.96 12.83
C PHE A 61 -12.14 -1.32 11.55
N MET A 62 -12.43 -2.16 10.55
CA MET A 62 -13.07 -1.78 9.29
C MET A 62 -14.29 -2.67 9.04
N VAL A 63 -15.33 -2.10 8.43
CA VAL A 63 -16.57 -2.82 8.10
C VAL A 63 -16.83 -2.83 6.59
N ALA A 64 -17.38 -3.92 6.06
CA ALA A 64 -17.79 -3.96 4.67
C ALA A 64 -19.05 -3.10 4.45
N ALA A 65 -18.98 -2.20 3.47
CA ALA A 65 -20.08 -1.36 3.04
C ALA A 65 -20.59 -1.85 1.68
N TYR A 66 -21.75 -2.52 1.69
CA TYR A 66 -22.36 -3.06 0.49
C TYR A 66 -23.31 -2.05 -0.14
N SER A 67 -23.08 -1.71 -1.41
CA SER A 67 -23.87 -0.69 -2.13
C SER A 67 -25.30 -1.11 -2.45
N ASN A 68 -25.60 -2.41 -2.45
CA ASN A 68 -26.91 -2.95 -2.79
C ASN A 68 -27.81 -3.23 -1.57
N ARG A 69 -27.40 -2.82 -0.37
CA ARG A 69 -28.15 -3.07 0.87
C ARG A 69 -29.09 -1.91 1.19
N GLU A 70 -30.16 -2.23 1.91
CA GLU A 70 -31.18 -1.26 2.34
C GLU A 70 -30.64 -0.21 3.31
N LYS A 71 -31.39 0.90 3.48
CA LYS A 71 -31.04 2.04 4.35
C LYS A 71 -30.62 1.63 5.77
N ALA A 72 -31.22 0.58 6.34
CA ALA A 72 -30.87 0.07 7.66
C ALA A 72 -29.39 -0.37 7.77
N HIS A 73 -28.77 -0.79 6.67
CA HIS A 73 -27.34 -1.15 6.62
C HIS A 73 -26.45 0.09 6.70
N ALA A 74 -26.78 1.15 5.94
CA ALA A 74 -26.07 2.43 5.99
C ALA A 74 -26.22 3.08 7.37
N ASP A 75 -27.43 3.09 7.93
CA ASP A 75 -27.70 3.63 9.28
C ASP A 75 -26.92 2.84 10.37
N ARG A 76 -26.72 1.52 10.19
CA ARG A 76 -25.87 0.72 11.08
C ARG A 76 -24.41 1.13 10.96
N ILE A 77 -23.88 1.28 9.75
CA ILE A 77 -22.49 1.72 9.54
C ILE A 77 -22.27 3.11 10.13
N GLU A 78 -23.21 4.04 9.94
CA GLU A 78 -23.16 5.37 10.55
C GLU A 78 -23.07 5.30 12.08
N ARG A 79 -23.86 4.43 12.72
CA ARG A 79 -23.77 4.23 14.17
C ARG A 79 -22.41 3.68 14.60
N LEU A 80 -21.80 2.78 13.84
CA LEU A 80 -20.47 2.25 14.14
C LEU A 80 -19.39 3.33 14.04
N ILE A 81 -19.48 4.19 13.02
CA ILE A 81 -18.57 5.34 12.86
C ILE A 81 -18.72 6.30 14.04
N ARG A 82 -19.95 6.72 14.36
CA ARG A 82 -20.21 7.72 15.40
C ARG A 82 -19.95 7.22 16.82
N ASN A 83 -20.31 5.97 17.11
CA ASN A 83 -20.32 5.47 18.48
C ASN A 83 -19.10 4.61 18.83
N GLN A 84 -18.43 4.02 17.82
CA GLN A 84 -17.28 3.11 18.03
C GLN A 84 -15.99 3.60 17.36
N GLY A 85 -16.05 4.67 16.56
CA GLY A 85 -14.85 5.29 15.98
C GLY A 85 -14.09 4.40 15.00
N ILE A 86 -14.79 3.55 14.25
CA ILE A 86 -14.16 2.63 13.30
C ILE A 86 -13.31 3.37 12.26
N GLY A 87 -12.14 2.83 11.93
CA GLY A 87 -11.15 3.49 11.07
C GLY A 87 -11.52 3.57 9.60
N GLY A 88 -12.44 2.73 9.12
CA GLY A 88 -12.89 2.80 7.74
C GLY A 88 -14.01 1.84 7.35
N ALA A 89 -14.51 2.03 6.14
CA ALA A 89 -15.47 1.13 5.52
C ALA A 89 -14.93 0.64 4.16
N ALA A 90 -14.92 -0.68 3.94
CA ALA A 90 -14.49 -1.28 2.69
C ALA A 90 -15.69 -1.35 1.73
N GLY A 91 -15.67 -0.54 0.67
CA GLY A 91 -16.70 -0.56 -0.35
C GLY A 91 -16.73 -1.90 -1.08
N GLN A 92 -17.85 -2.61 -1.02
CA GLN A 92 -18.06 -3.86 -1.75
C GLN A 92 -19.07 -3.62 -2.86
N ARG A 93 -18.57 -3.59 -4.10
CA ARG A 93 -19.39 -3.58 -5.31
C ARG A 93 -20.08 -4.92 -5.43
N VAL A 94 -21.41 -4.90 -5.39
CA VAL A 94 -22.24 -6.09 -5.60
C VAL A 94 -22.85 -5.94 -6.98
N GLY A 95 -22.45 -6.84 -7.88
CA GLY A 95 -23.01 -6.97 -9.23
C GLY A 95 -24.28 -7.80 -9.23
#